data_AF-A0AA36MH67-F1
#
_entry.id   AF-A0AA36MH67-F1
#
_cell.length_a   1.000
_cell.length_b   1.000
_cell.length_c   1.000
_cell.angle_alpha   90.00
_cell.angle_beta   90.00
_cell.angle_gamma   90.00
#
_symmetry.space_group_name_H-M   'P 1'
#
loop_
_entity.id
_entity.type
_entity.pdbx_description
1 polymer ?
#
loop_
_entity_poly.entity_id
_entity_poly.type
_entity_poly.pdbx_seq_one_letter_code
_entity_poly.pdbx_strand_id
1 'polypeptide(L)'
;MEAEAALDFTPLKPDELHLAMLATEHPAIQAFGKAVEAHVEDANALLSICAPWQEANNFPKEALQKYRFAQEVGLAMLRQVEKLDSIDLDNLKPSWGDRDTVRASRRGAIAFAQCVMDRLDGLQALLASPANRIKEEQSVVTDTLEPSLQDKYKEHFLAQSAAVLSDRDGASRPAKRQRKAPATKAEVQALLRKIRGTRDVLRQPNKAFYRRLLNLASQDLPNSPTLCKDASECILDAATCAVESAPSGKVLGKLFHALQQLQASAASDLPGILLDMADAVRGLP
;
A
#
# COMPACT_ATOMS: atom_id res chain seq x y z
N MET A 1 -13.02 -9.56 23.08
CA MET A 1 -12.24 -10.48 22.22
C MET A 1 -13.16 -10.84 21.08
N GLU A 2 -13.01 -10.16 19.94
CA GLU A 2 -13.67 -10.60 18.71
C GLU A 2 -12.94 -11.86 18.25
N ALA A 3 -13.68 -12.94 17.99
CA ALA A 3 -13.11 -14.15 17.44
C ALA A 3 -12.55 -13.80 16.05
N GLU A 4 -11.24 -13.99 15.85
CA GLU A 4 -10.62 -13.86 14.55
C GLU A 4 -11.31 -14.85 13.60
N ALA A 5 -12.07 -14.33 12.64
CA ALA A 5 -12.83 -15.16 11.73
C ALA A 5 -11.85 -16.06 10.95
N ALA A 6 -12.00 -17.37 11.08
CA ALA A 6 -11.15 -18.32 10.40
C ALA A 6 -11.23 -18.07 8.88
N LEU A 7 -10.08 -18.05 8.21
CA LEU A 7 -10.00 -17.99 6.76
C LEU A 7 -10.72 -19.22 6.21
N ASP A 8 -11.81 -18.99 5.48
CA ASP A 8 -12.46 -20.07 4.76
C ASP A 8 -11.61 -20.42 3.51
N PHE A 9 -11.59 -21.68 3.09
CA PHE A 9 -10.80 -22.15 1.93
C PHE A 9 -11.69 -22.67 0.79
N THR A 10 -13.01 -22.51 0.92
CA THR A 10 -13.96 -22.84 -0.14
C THR A 10 -13.61 -22.08 -1.43
N PRO A 11 -13.60 -22.76 -2.59
CA PRO A 11 -13.36 -22.11 -3.87
C PRO A 11 -14.41 -21.03 -4.15
N LEU A 12 -13.92 -19.88 -4.61
CA LEU A 12 -14.73 -18.77 -5.09
C LEU A 12 -15.39 -19.17 -6.40
N LYS A 13 -16.72 -19.02 -6.48
CA LYS A 13 -17.50 -19.33 -7.68
C LYS A 13 -17.85 -18.03 -8.41
N PRO A 14 -17.51 -17.89 -9.70
CA PRO A 14 -17.79 -16.67 -10.47
C PRO A 14 -19.25 -16.54 -10.92
N ASP A 15 -20.18 -17.37 -10.42
CA ASP A 15 -21.59 -17.36 -10.85
C ASP A 15 -22.23 -15.97 -10.67
N GLU A 16 -21.96 -15.31 -9.55
CA GLU A 16 -22.46 -13.95 -9.28
C GLU A 16 -21.86 -12.90 -10.24
N LEU A 17 -20.59 -13.08 -10.62
CA LEU A 17 -19.92 -12.22 -11.59
C LEU A 17 -20.49 -12.44 -13.00
N HIS A 18 -20.69 -13.68 -13.41
CA HIS A 18 -21.32 -14.03 -14.69
C HIS A 18 -22.73 -13.45 -14.79
N LEU A 19 -23.54 -13.55 -13.72
CA LEU A 19 -24.87 -12.95 -13.67
C LEU A 19 -24.80 -11.43 -13.84
N ALA A 20 -23.85 -10.77 -13.17
CA ALA A 20 -23.63 -9.33 -13.34
C ALA A 20 -23.24 -8.99 -14.78
N MET A 21 -22.34 -9.76 -15.40
CA MET A 21 -21.92 -9.54 -16.78
C MET A 21 -23.05 -9.77 -17.78
N LEU A 22 -23.88 -10.80 -17.62
CA LEU A 22 -24.99 -11.09 -18.53
C LEU A 22 -26.07 -10.01 -18.52
N ALA A 23 -26.17 -9.23 -17.44
CA ALA A 23 -27.16 -8.15 -17.34
C ALA A 23 -26.85 -6.94 -18.26
N THR A 24 -25.65 -6.82 -18.83
CA THR A 24 -25.26 -5.64 -19.61
C THR A 24 -24.25 -5.96 -20.71
N GLU A 25 -24.39 -5.30 -21.86
CA GLU A 25 -23.38 -5.36 -22.93
C GLU A 25 -22.27 -4.30 -22.78
N HIS A 26 -22.20 -3.60 -21.64
CA HIS A 26 -21.23 -2.52 -21.45
C HIS A 26 -19.79 -3.05 -21.54
N PRO A 27 -18.97 -2.58 -22.51
CA PRO A 27 -17.68 -3.21 -22.85
C PRO A 27 -16.69 -3.17 -21.70
N ALA A 28 -16.71 -2.12 -20.88
CA ALA A 28 -15.81 -2.02 -19.74
C ALA A 28 -16.20 -2.95 -18.58
N ILE A 29 -17.50 -3.26 -18.41
CA ILE A 29 -17.96 -4.25 -17.42
C ILE A 29 -17.58 -5.65 -17.90
N GLN A 30 -17.75 -5.93 -19.19
CA GLN A 30 -17.31 -7.19 -19.80
C GLN A 30 -15.79 -7.40 -19.69
N ALA A 31 -15.00 -6.37 -19.98
CA ALA A 31 -13.54 -6.44 -19.85
C ALA A 31 -13.10 -6.60 -18.39
N PHE A 32 -13.75 -5.90 -17.46
CA PHE A 32 -13.52 -6.06 -16.02
C PHE A 32 -13.83 -7.47 -15.56
N GLY A 33 -15.00 -8.00 -15.91
CA GLY A 33 -15.42 -9.34 -15.48
C GLY A 33 -14.45 -10.43 -15.92
N LYS A 34 -13.99 -10.41 -17.17
CA LYS A 34 -12.95 -11.33 -17.66
C LYS A 34 -11.62 -11.21 -16.90
N ALA A 35 -11.23 -9.99 -16.51
CA ALA A 35 -10.03 -9.79 -15.72
C ALA A 35 -10.20 -10.33 -14.29
N VAL A 36 -11.38 -10.15 -13.69
CA VAL A 36 -11.72 -10.69 -12.37
C VAL A 36 -11.76 -12.22 -12.41
N GLU A 37 -12.34 -12.84 -13.44
CA GLU A 37 -12.35 -14.30 -13.63
C GLU A 37 -10.93 -14.89 -13.59
N ALA A 38 -9.98 -14.30 -14.33
CA ALA A 38 -8.58 -14.75 -14.30
C ALA A 38 -7.98 -14.66 -12.89
N HIS A 39 -8.26 -13.60 -12.14
CA HIS A 39 -7.78 -13.45 -10.76
C HIS A 39 -8.51 -14.35 -9.76
N VAL A 40 -9.75 -14.77 -10.04
CA VAL A 40 -10.46 -15.79 -9.26
C VAL A 40 -9.78 -17.14 -9.41
N GLU A 41 -9.32 -17.49 -10.61
CA GLU A 41 -8.52 -18.71 -10.84
C GLU A 41 -7.22 -18.66 -10.04
N ASP A 42 -6.50 -17.53 -10.09
CA ASP A 42 -5.28 -17.31 -9.29
C ASP A 42 -5.55 -17.46 -7.78
N ALA A 43 -6.63 -16.83 -7.29
CA ALA A 43 -7.02 -16.90 -5.88
C ALA A 43 -7.43 -18.31 -5.45
N ASN A 44 -8.18 -19.04 -6.28
CA ASN A 44 -8.58 -20.42 -6.01
C ASN A 44 -7.36 -21.37 -6.00
N ALA A 45 -6.41 -21.17 -6.91
CA ALA A 45 -5.16 -21.92 -6.92
C ALA A 45 -4.37 -21.67 -5.63
N LEU A 46 -4.29 -20.42 -5.19
CA LEU A 46 -3.66 -20.03 -3.92
C LEU A 46 -4.34 -20.67 -2.71
N LEU A 47 -5.67 -20.62 -2.62
CA LEU A 47 -6.43 -21.25 -1.54
C LEU A 47 -6.19 -22.76 -1.49
N SER A 48 -6.24 -23.43 -2.64
CA SER A 48 -6.00 -24.88 -2.75
C SER A 48 -4.59 -25.27 -2.27
N ILE A 49 -3.57 -24.47 -2.62
CA ILE A 49 -2.18 -24.71 -2.19
C ILE A 49 -2.01 -24.48 -0.68
N CYS A 50 -2.64 -23.45 -0.12
CA CYS A 50 -2.40 -23.03 1.25
C CYS A 50 -3.29 -23.76 2.29
N ALA A 51 -4.44 -24.29 1.88
CA ALA A 51 -5.33 -25.07 2.74
C ALA A 51 -4.59 -26.20 3.49
N PRO A 52 -3.86 -27.12 2.82
CA PRO A 52 -3.14 -28.18 3.53
C PRO A 52 -2.00 -27.67 4.41
N TRP A 53 -1.39 -26.52 4.08
CA TRP A 53 -0.36 -25.91 4.94
C TRP A 53 -0.94 -25.42 6.26
N GLN A 54 -2.14 -24.85 6.20
CA GLN A 54 -2.86 -24.38 7.37
C GLN A 54 -3.33 -25.55 8.24
N GLU A 55 -3.90 -26.59 7.64
CA GLU A 55 -4.35 -27.79 8.37
C GLU A 55 -3.20 -28.50 9.08
N ALA A 56 -2.04 -28.62 8.43
CA ALA A 56 -0.86 -29.22 9.01
C ALA A 56 -0.07 -28.27 9.93
N ASN A 57 -0.43 -26.97 9.96
CA ASN A 57 0.36 -25.89 10.56
C ASN A 57 1.85 -25.95 10.15
N ASN A 58 2.10 -26.28 8.89
CA ASN A 58 3.44 -26.50 8.35
C ASN A 58 3.57 -25.74 7.03
N PHE A 59 4.32 -24.64 7.07
CA PHE A 59 4.49 -23.74 5.94
C PHE A 59 5.86 -23.96 5.30
N PRO A 60 5.92 -24.36 4.02
CA PRO A 60 7.19 -24.63 3.35
C PRO A 60 7.84 -23.31 2.88
N LYS A 61 9.08 -23.38 2.35
CA LYS A 61 9.84 -22.19 1.96
C LYS A 61 9.16 -21.38 0.85
N GLU A 62 8.33 -22.03 0.05
CA GLU A 62 7.51 -21.43 -1.01
C GLU A 62 6.43 -20.48 -0.46
N ALA A 63 6.13 -20.51 0.85
CA ALA A 63 5.15 -19.62 1.48
C ALA A 63 5.46 -18.13 1.25
N LEU A 64 6.75 -17.75 1.24
CA LEU A 64 7.16 -16.37 0.95
C LEU A 64 6.81 -15.97 -0.49
N GLN A 65 6.97 -16.88 -1.47
CA GLN A 65 6.59 -16.61 -2.86
C GLN A 65 5.07 -16.48 -2.99
N LYS A 66 4.31 -17.36 -2.34
CA LYS A 66 2.84 -17.32 -2.37
C LYS A 66 2.27 -16.08 -1.67
N TYR A 67 2.90 -15.62 -0.59
CA TYR A 67 2.58 -14.34 0.05
C TYR A 67 2.70 -13.17 -0.92
N ARG A 68 3.82 -13.06 -1.65
CA ARG A 68 4.03 -12.01 -2.65
C ARG A 68 3.05 -12.12 -3.81
N PHE A 69 2.80 -13.33 -4.30
CA PHE A 69 1.84 -13.54 -5.38
C PHE A 69 0.42 -13.13 -4.97
N ALA A 70 -0.03 -13.47 -3.75
CA ALA A 70 -1.31 -13.02 -3.22
C ALA A 70 -1.41 -11.47 -3.14
N GLN A 71 -0.30 -10.80 -2.80
CA GLN A 71 -0.20 -9.33 -2.78
C GLN A 71 -0.30 -8.73 -4.18
N GLU A 72 0.37 -9.33 -5.17
CA GLU A 72 0.32 -8.92 -6.57
C GLU A 72 -1.09 -9.05 -7.16
N VAL A 73 -1.76 -10.20 -6.94
CA VAL A 73 -3.14 -10.43 -7.41
C VAL A 73 -4.10 -9.45 -6.75
N GLY A 74 -3.98 -9.21 -5.43
CA GLY A 74 -4.83 -8.23 -4.73
C GLY A 74 -4.67 -6.81 -5.27
N LEU A 75 -3.44 -6.40 -5.59
CA LEU A 75 -3.17 -5.09 -6.20
C LEU A 75 -3.70 -4.98 -7.63
N ALA A 76 -3.56 -6.04 -8.43
CA ALA A 76 -4.12 -6.08 -9.77
C ALA A 76 -5.65 -5.94 -9.74
N MET A 77 -6.31 -6.66 -8.83
CA MET A 77 -7.76 -6.58 -8.60
C MET A 77 -8.21 -5.16 -8.23
N LEU A 78 -7.50 -4.52 -7.28
CA LEU A 78 -7.81 -3.14 -6.86
C LEU A 78 -7.77 -2.16 -8.05
N ARG A 79 -6.77 -2.27 -8.92
CA ARG A 79 -6.65 -1.43 -10.13
C ARG A 79 -7.82 -1.65 -11.09
N GLN A 80 -8.30 -2.88 -11.23
CA GLN A 80 -9.49 -3.16 -12.05
C GLN A 80 -10.73 -2.50 -11.45
N VAL A 81 -10.90 -2.55 -10.14
CA VAL A 81 -12.04 -1.93 -9.44
C VAL A 81 -12.02 -0.40 -9.63
N GLU A 82 -10.86 0.23 -9.43
CA GLU A 82 -10.68 1.68 -9.66
C GLU A 82 -11.04 2.07 -11.10
N LYS A 83 -10.59 1.28 -12.09
CA LYS A 83 -10.91 1.51 -13.50
C LYS A 83 -12.40 1.39 -13.78
N LEU A 84 -13.08 0.39 -13.22
CA LEU A 84 -14.51 0.19 -13.44
C LEU A 84 -15.35 1.28 -12.77
N ASP A 85 -14.97 1.73 -11.58
CA ASP A 85 -15.74 2.77 -10.87
C ASP A 85 -15.63 4.15 -11.56
N SER A 86 -14.55 4.37 -12.32
CA SER A 86 -14.35 5.59 -13.13
C SER A 86 -15.24 5.72 -14.37
N ILE A 87 -16.05 4.70 -14.70
CA ILE A 87 -16.91 4.73 -15.88
C ILE A 87 -18.00 5.80 -15.73
N ASP A 88 -18.08 6.66 -16.75
CA ASP A 88 -19.17 7.62 -16.92
C ASP A 88 -20.48 6.91 -17.32
N LEU A 89 -21.49 7.04 -16.46
CA LEU A 89 -22.82 6.45 -16.67
C LEU A 89 -23.78 7.38 -17.41
N ASP A 90 -23.38 8.62 -17.70
CA ASP A 90 -24.25 9.60 -18.35
C ASP A 90 -24.20 9.48 -19.89
N ASN A 91 -23.21 8.78 -20.43
CA ASN A 91 -23.00 8.58 -21.88
C ASN A 91 -23.19 7.11 -22.33
N LEU A 92 -24.26 6.46 -21.86
CA LEU A 92 -24.55 5.06 -22.18
C LEU A 92 -25.21 4.90 -23.56
N LYS A 93 -24.79 3.89 -24.32
CA LYS A 93 -25.49 3.47 -25.55
C LYS A 93 -26.75 2.66 -25.19
N PRO A 94 -27.87 2.82 -25.91
CA PRO A 94 -29.09 2.05 -25.64
C PRO A 94 -28.89 0.52 -25.67
N SER A 95 -27.99 0.01 -26.51
CA SER A 95 -27.69 -1.43 -26.60
C SER A 95 -27.01 -2.00 -25.36
N TRP A 96 -26.40 -1.17 -24.50
CA TRP A 96 -25.71 -1.64 -23.30
C TRP A 96 -26.64 -1.90 -22.12
N GLY A 97 -27.93 -1.59 -22.25
CA GLY A 97 -28.92 -1.61 -21.18
C GLY A 97 -29.21 -0.22 -20.63
N ASP A 98 -30.26 -0.12 -19.81
CA ASP A 98 -30.57 1.12 -19.12
C ASP A 98 -29.56 1.45 -18.01
N ARG A 99 -29.59 2.70 -17.56
CA ARG A 99 -28.65 3.22 -16.55
C ARG A 99 -28.66 2.38 -15.26
N ASP A 100 -29.83 1.93 -14.83
CA ASP A 100 -30.00 1.23 -13.56
C ASP A 100 -29.45 -0.20 -13.65
N THR A 101 -29.65 -0.86 -14.79
CA THR A 101 -29.10 -2.18 -15.10
C THR A 101 -27.58 -2.14 -15.15
N VAL A 102 -26.98 -1.18 -15.86
CA VAL A 102 -25.52 -1.00 -15.91
C VAL A 102 -24.96 -0.71 -14.52
N ARG A 103 -25.63 0.14 -13.73
CA ARG A 103 -25.21 0.45 -12.34
C ARG A 103 -25.33 -0.76 -11.42
N ALA A 104 -26.40 -1.56 -11.54
CA ALA A 104 -26.60 -2.77 -10.76
C ALA A 104 -25.52 -3.81 -11.09
N SER A 105 -25.28 -4.06 -12.38
CA SER A 105 -24.22 -4.93 -12.86
C SER A 105 -22.85 -4.49 -12.35
N ARG A 106 -22.51 -3.19 -12.48
CA ARG A 106 -21.25 -2.63 -11.97
C ARG A 106 -21.07 -2.88 -10.47
N ARG A 107 -22.10 -2.62 -9.67
CA ARG A 107 -22.06 -2.86 -8.21
C ARG A 107 -21.88 -4.34 -7.87
N GLY A 108 -22.59 -5.23 -8.55
CA GLY A 108 -22.46 -6.67 -8.36
C GLY A 108 -21.04 -7.16 -8.67
N ALA A 109 -20.50 -6.74 -9.82
CA ALA A 109 -19.14 -7.10 -10.22
C ALA A 109 -18.07 -6.57 -9.25
N ILE A 110 -18.21 -5.34 -8.76
CA ILE A 110 -17.30 -4.77 -7.74
C ILE A 110 -17.43 -5.50 -6.40
N ALA A 111 -18.65 -5.78 -5.96
CA ALA A 111 -18.88 -6.49 -4.70
C ALA A 111 -18.24 -7.89 -4.73
N PHE A 112 -18.36 -8.60 -5.86
CA PHE A 112 -17.70 -9.87 -6.04
C PHE A 112 -16.17 -9.73 -6.03
N ALA A 113 -15.60 -8.75 -6.75
CA ALA A 113 -14.16 -8.49 -6.71
C ALA A 113 -13.65 -8.14 -5.30
N GLN A 114 -14.45 -7.42 -4.50
CA GLN A 114 -14.15 -7.14 -3.09
C GLN A 114 -14.13 -8.42 -2.25
N CYS A 115 -15.07 -9.34 -2.46
CA CYS A 115 -15.05 -10.66 -1.82
C CYS A 115 -13.75 -11.44 -2.13
N VAL A 116 -13.29 -11.41 -3.39
CA VAL A 116 -12.00 -12.01 -3.78
C VAL A 116 -10.83 -11.33 -3.05
N MET A 117 -10.81 -9.99 -2.97
CA MET A 117 -9.76 -9.26 -2.27
C MET A 117 -9.72 -9.54 -0.77
N ASP A 118 -10.87 -9.61 -0.10
CA ASP A 118 -10.96 -9.95 1.32
C ASP A 118 -10.39 -11.35 1.58
N ARG A 119 -10.60 -12.27 0.64
CA ARG A 119 -10.06 -13.63 0.69
C ARG A 119 -8.54 -13.65 0.55
N LEU A 120 -8.00 -12.88 -0.39
CA LEU A 120 -6.56 -12.73 -0.59
C LEU A 120 -5.90 -12.03 0.61
N ASP A 121 -6.57 -11.05 1.23
CA ASP A 121 -6.09 -10.39 2.45
C ASP A 121 -5.99 -11.38 3.62
N GLY A 122 -7.01 -12.21 3.82
CA GLY A 122 -6.98 -13.25 4.84
C GLY A 122 -5.86 -14.26 4.60
N LEU A 123 -5.62 -14.62 3.33
CA LEU A 123 -4.49 -15.47 2.96
C LEU A 123 -3.13 -14.81 3.20
N GLN A 124 -2.99 -13.52 2.91
CA GLN A 124 -1.78 -12.77 3.21
C GLN A 124 -1.52 -12.70 4.72
N ALA A 125 -2.55 -12.44 5.52
CA ALA A 125 -2.44 -12.41 6.98
C ALA A 125 -1.95 -13.77 7.52
N LEU A 126 -2.50 -14.86 6.98
CA LEU A 126 -2.07 -16.22 7.31
C LEU A 126 -0.59 -16.46 6.97
N LEU A 127 -0.17 -16.05 5.78
CA LEU A 127 1.19 -16.27 5.27
C LEU A 127 2.23 -15.28 5.82
N ALA A 128 1.82 -14.17 6.43
CA ALA A 128 2.73 -13.11 6.89
C ALA A 128 3.74 -13.62 7.93
N SER A 129 3.29 -14.37 8.94
CA SER A 129 4.16 -14.93 9.98
C SER A 129 5.21 -15.90 9.42
N PRO A 130 4.85 -16.97 8.66
CA PRO A 130 5.84 -17.86 8.07
C PRO A 130 6.73 -17.16 7.04
N ALA A 131 6.20 -16.23 6.25
CA ALA A 131 7.01 -15.45 5.29
C ALA A 131 8.09 -14.61 5.99
N ASN A 132 7.77 -13.99 7.13
CA ASN A 132 8.74 -13.22 7.92
C ASN A 132 9.84 -14.12 8.50
N ARG A 133 9.49 -15.30 9.02
CA ARG A 133 10.48 -16.27 9.53
C ARG A 133 11.45 -16.72 8.43
N ILE A 134 10.93 -17.06 7.26
CA ILE A 134 11.76 -17.47 6.11
C ILE A 134 12.68 -16.31 5.66
N LYS A 135 12.18 -15.07 5.67
CA LYS A 135 12.98 -13.89 5.34
C LYS A 135 14.12 -13.66 6.33
N GLU A 136 13.86 -13.84 7.62
CA GLU A 136 14.87 -13.76 8.68
C GLU A 136 15.94 -14.85 8.50
N GLU A 137 15.54 -16.10 8.27
CA GLU A 137 16.47 -17.21 8.00
C GLU A 137 17.37 -16.94 6.78
N GLN A 138 16.83 -16.36 5.71
CA GLN A 138 17.61 -15.98 4.52
C GLN A 138 18.62 -14.86 4.81
N SER A 139 18.29 -13.91 5.70
CA SER A 139 19.21 -12.84 6.09
C SER A 139 20.38 -13.33 6.95
N VAL A 140 20.14 -14.31 7.84
CA VAL A 140 21.20 -14.87 8.70
C VAL A 140 22.22 -15.67 7.88
N VAL A 141 21.77 -16.39 6.83
CA VAL A 141 22.68 -17.14 5.95
C VAL A 141 23.57 -16.21 5.10
N THR A 142 23.09 -15.02 4.76
CA THR A 142 23.90 -14.02 4.03
C THR A 142 24.94 -13.35 4.91
N ASP A 143 24.66 -13.12 6.20
CA ASP A 143 25.63 -12.58 7.16
C ASP A 143 26.75 -13.58 7.55
N THR A 144 26.57 -14.89 7.29
CA THR A 144 27.55 -15.91 7.68
C THR A 144 28.59 -16.21 6.58
N LEU A 145 28.41 -15.71 5.36
CA LEU A 145 29.25 -16.07 4.20
C LEU A 145 30.11 -14.94 3.61
N GLU A 146 30.06 -13.71 4.15
CA GLU A 146 31.08 -12.70 3.85
C GLU A 146 31.50 -11.93 5.13
N PRO A 147 32.79 -12.00 5.55
CA PRO A 147 33.33 -10.98 6.45
C PRO A 147 33.27 -9.64 5.72
N SER A 148 32.30 -8.82 6.14
CA SER A 148 31.77 -7.73 5.32
C SER A 148 32.81 -6.67 4.97
N LEU A 149 32.74 -6.19 3.73
CA LEU A 149 33.35 -4.94 3.28
C LEU A 149 32.92 -3.73 4.12
N GLN A 150 31.87 -3.84 4.95
CA GLN A 150 31.43 -2.77 5.86
C GLN A 150 32.42 -2.52 7.00
N ASP A 151 33.16 -3.53 7.46
CA ASP A 151 34.20 -3.31 8.48
C ASP A 151 35.41 -2.55 7.88
N LYS A 152 35.77 -2.85 6.62
CA LYS A 152 36.76 -2.07 5.88
C LYS A 152 36.31 -0.63 5.58
N TYR A 153 35.01 -0.41 5.34
CA TYR A 153 34.46 0.94 5.14
C TYR A 153 34.33 1.74 6.43
N LYS A 154 34.02 1.11 7.57
CA LYS A 154 33.98 1.77 8.89
C LYS A 154 35.36 2.26 9.33
N GLU A 155 36.42 1.49 9.11
CA GLU A 155 37.78 1.92 9.43
C GLU A 155 38.22 3.13 8.58
N HIS A 156 37.92 3.12 7.29
CA HIS A 156 38.26 4.25 6.39
C HIS A 156 37.50 5.53 6.75
N PHE A 157 36.24 5.41 7.19
CA PHE A 157 35.41 6.55 7.59
C PHE A 157 35.79 7.11 8.97
N LEU A 158 36.22 6.25 9.90
CA LEU A 158 36.75 6.67 11.20
C LEU A 158 38.12 7.37 11.06
N ALA A 159 38.98 6.91 10.14
CA ALA A 159 40.26 7.57 9.86
C ALA A 159 40.08 8.96 9.20
N GLN A 160 39.08 9.12 8.34
CA GLN A 160 38.77 10.44 7.74
C GLN A 160 38.11 11.41 8.71
N SER A 161 37.27 10.95 9.63
CA SER A 161 36.60 11.82 10.61
C SER A 161 37.51 12.25 11.76
N ALA A 162 38.52 11.46 12.12
CA ALA A 162 39.54 11.84 13.09
C ALA A 162 40.47 12.97 12.59
N ALA A 163 40.71 13.07 11.27
CA ALA A 163 41.54 14.11 10.67
C ALA A 163 40.83 15.49 10.57
N VAL A 164 39.49 15.53 10.69
CA VAL A 164 38.68 16.75 10.53
C VAL A 164 38.30 17.39 11.87
N LEU A 165 38.60 16.74 13.01
CA LEU A 165 38.19 17.19 14.35
C LEU A 165 39.27 17.93 15.16
N SER A 166 40.46 18.19 14.60
CA SER A 166 41.52 18.93 15.31
C SER A 166 41.47 20.45 15.18
N ASP A 167 40.41 21.06 14.64
CA ASP A 167 40.40 22.53 14.39
C ASP A 167 39.13 23.28 14.78
N ARG A 168 38.33 22.77 15.74
CA ARG A 168 37.21 23.55 16.31
C ARG A 168 37.04 23.31 17.81
N ASP A 169 37.99 23.80 18.59
CA ASP A 169 37.75 24.19 19.97
C ASP A 169 37.06 25.57 20.01
N GLY A 170 35.76 25.58 20.31
CA GLY A 170 35.00 26.83 20.35
C GLY A 170 33.51 26.64 20.65
N ALA A 171 33.22 26.38 21.93
CA ALA A 171 31.99 26.74 22.65
C ALA A 171 30.61 26.50 21.97
N SER A 172 29.83 25.57 22.54
CA SER A 172 28.52 25.85 23.15
C SER A 172 27.77 24.55 23.46
N ARG A 173 27.32 24.42 24.71
CA ARG A 173 26.39 23.36 25.16
C ARG A 173 25.12 23.37 24.31
N PRO A 174 24.53 22.21 23.95
CA PRO A 174 23.26 22.20 23.23
C PRO A 174 22.13 22.64 24.16
N ALA A 175 21.49 23.75 23.82
CA ALA A 175 20.31 24.26 24.48
C ALA A 175 19.16 23.23 24.42
N LYS A 176 18.35 23.19 25.49
CA LYS A 176 17.10 22.43 25.58
C LYS A 176 16.27 22.65 24.30
N ARG A 177 16.04 21.57 23.53
CA ARG A 177 15.11 21.55 22.39
C ARG A 177 13.74 22.05 22.86
N GLN A 178 13.41 23.28 22.52
CA GLN A 178 12.04 23.79 22.63
C GLN A 178 11.13 22.87 21.81
N ARG A 179 10.14 22.27 22.47
CA ARG A 179 9.09 21.50 21.81
C ARG A 179 8.33 22.47 20.91
N LYS A 180 8.55 22.42 19.59
CA LYS A 180 7.70 23.11 18.62
C LYS A 180 6.25 22.69 18.86
N ALA A 181 5.33 23.65 18.83
CA ALA A 181 3.91 23.40 18.98
C ALA A 181 3.44 22.35 17.96
N PRO A 182 2.48 21.48 18.31
CA PRO A 182 1.92 20.51 17.38
C PRO A 182 1.29 21.24 16.19
N ALA A 183 1.57 20.77 14.97
CA ALA A 183 1.05 21.37 13.75
C ALA A 183 -0.48 21.40 13.77
N THR A 184 -1.05 22.52 13.32
CA THR A 184 -2.49 22.75 13.24
C THR A 184 -3.05 22.20 11.92
N LYS A 185 -4.35 21.90 11.91
CA LYS A 185 -5.06 21.48 10.69
C LYS A 185 -4.89 22.49 9.54
N ALA A 186 -4.95 23.78 9.86
CA ALA A 186 -4.80 24.86 8.87
C ALA A 186 -3.42 24.86 8.21
N GLU A 187 -2.34 24.62 8.97
CA GLU A 187 -0.97 24.54 8.44
C GLU A 187 -0.78 23.36 7.49
N VAL A 188 -1.31 22.18 7.86
CA VAL A 188 -1.26 21.00 6.99
C VAL A 188 -2.05 21.24 5.69
N GLN A 189 -3.24 21.84 5.78
CA GLN A 189 -4.05 22.17 4.59
C GLN A 189 -3.42 23.24 3.70
N ALA A 190 -2.70 24.21 4.27
CA ALA A 190 -1.96 25.20 3.50
C ALA A 190 -0.80 24.55 2.74
N LEU A 191 -0.07 23.64 3.39
CA LEU A 191 1.03 22.90 2.77
C LEU A 191 0.54 21.96 1.65
N LEU A 192 -0.57 21.25 1.87
CA LEU A 192 -1.20 20.41 0.84
C LEU A 192 -1.59 21.22 -0.40
N ARG A 193 -2.24 22.38 -0.21
CA ARG A 193 -2.59 23.28 -1.33
C ARG A 193 -1.36 23.76 -2.10
N LYS A 194 -0.27 24.05 -1.38
CA LYS A 194 0.99 24.50 -1.99
C LYS A 194 1.66 23.40 -2.84
N ILE A 195 1.66 22.15 -2.38
CA ILE A 195 2.34 21.04 -3.08
C ILE A 195 1.46 20.49 -4.22
N ARG A 196 0.15 20.33 -3.97
CA ARG A 196 -0.79 19.65 -4.87
C ARG A 196 -1.32 20.55 -6.00
N GLY A 197 -1.47 21.85 -5.75
CA GLY A 197 -2.20 22.74 -6.64
C GLY A 197 -3.70 22.42 -6.68
N THR A 198 -4.29 22.38 -7.89
CA THR A 198 -5.75 22.25 -8.12
C THR A 198 -6.20 20.85 -8.56
N ARG A 199 -5.38 19.82 -8.34
CA ARG A 199 -5.72 18.45 -8.78
C ARG A 199 -6.77 17.79 -7.88
N ASP A 200 -7.64 16.99 -8.50
CA ASP A 200 -8.64 16.17 -7.81
C ASP A 200 -8.00 15.20 -6.82
N VAL A 201 -8.75 14.91 -5.75
CA VAL A 201 -8.35 14.03 -4.65
C VAL A 201 -8.94 12.66 -4.87
N LEU A 202 -8.09 11.64 -4.93
CA LEU A 202 -8.57 10.26 -4.89
C LEU A 202 -9.01 9.97 -3.45
N ARG A 203 -10.31 9.73 -3.23
CA ARG A 203 -10.84 9.44 -1.89
C ARG A 203 -10.88 7.94 -1.65
N GLN A 204 -10.16 7.49 -0.62
CA GLN A 204 -10.14 6.09 -0.19
C GLN A 204 -10.17 6.00 1.35
N PRO A 205 -10.59 4.87 1.93
CA PRO A 205 -10.45 4.64 3.37
C PRO A 205 -8.98 4.69 3.81
N ASN A 206 -8.71 5.20 5.02
CA ASN A 206 -7.33 5.33 5.55
C ASN A 206 -6.57 3.99 5.57
N LYS A 207 -7.28 2.87 5.79
CA LYS A 207 -6.71 1.51 5.69
C LYS A 207 -6.19 1.17 4.29
N ALA A 208 -6.87 1.62 3.24
CA ALA A 208 -6.43 1.39 1.86
C ALA A 208 -5.15 2.20 1.56
N PHE A 209 -5.11 3.46 2.01
CA PHE A 209 -3.90 4.29 1.91
C PHE A 209 -2.73 3.69 2.66
N TYR A 210 -2.93 3.23 3.89
CA TYR A 210 -1.88 2.59 4.69
C TYR A 210 -1.19 1.46 3.90
N ARG A 211 -1.97 0.55 3.31
CA ARG A 211 -1.44 -0.57 2.52
C ARG A 211 -0.72 -0.08 1.26
N ARG A 212 -1.33 0.85 0.53
CA ARG A 212 -0.75 1.37 -0.72
C ARG A 212 0.59 2.08 -0.47
N LEU A 213 0.69 2.86 0.61
CA LEU A 213 1.93 3.53 1.02
C LEU A 213 3.03 2.52 1.38
N LEU A 214 2.72 1.48 2.15
CA LEU A 214 3.68 0.40 2.46
C LEU A 214 4.16 -0.32 1.20
N ASN A 215 3.24 -0.63 0.29
CA ASN A 215 3.56 -1.31 -0.95
C ASN A 215 4.49 -0.47 -1.81
N LEU A 216 4.21 0.83 -1.96
CA LEU A 216 5.06 1.75 -2.71
C LEU A 216 6.43 1.92 -2.05
N ALA A 217 6.51 1.95 -0.72
CA ALA A 217 7.78 2.08 0.01
C ALA A 217 8.71 0.88 -0.20
N SER A 218 8.17 -0.28 -0.55
CA SER A 218 8.94 -1.49 -0.84
C SER A 218 9.45 -1.61 -2.29
N GLN A 219 9.08 -0.66 -3.16
CA GLN A 219 9.47 -0.66 -4.57
C GLN A 219 10.78 0.10 -4.80
N ASP A 220 11.47 -0.20 -5.91
CA ASP A 220 12.67 0.51 -6.35
C ASP A 220 12.31 1.88 -6.98
N LEU A 221 11.84 2.80 -6.14
CA LEU A 221 11.38 4.14 -6.53
C LEU A 221 12.45 5.00 -7.22
N PRO A 222 13.72 5.07 -6.75
CA PRO A 222 14.73 5.97 -7.31
C PRO A 222 14.98 5.78 -8.81
N ASN A 223 14.75 4.56 -9.32
CA ASN A 223 15.00 4.19 -10.71
C ASN A 223 13.75 4.31 -11.61
N SER A 224 12.60 4.69 -11.08
CA SER A 224 11.33 4.77 -11.82
C SER A 224 10.60 6.10 -11.61
N PRO A 225 10.69 7.03 -12.57
CA PRO A 225 10.05 8.35 -12.48
C PRO A 225 8.53 8.29 -12.37
N THR A 226 7.89 7.29 -13.01
CA THR A 226 6.44 7.09 -12.93
C THR A 226 6.03 6.62 -11.54
N LEU A 227 6.76 5.67 -10.95
CA LEU A 227 6.47 5.21 -9.59
C LEU A 227 6.73 6.29 -8.54
N CYS A 228 7.76 7.12 -8.72
CA CYS A 228 8.00 8.29 -7.86
C CYS A 228 6.83 9.27 -7.89
N LYS A 229 6.24 9.49 -9.08
CA LYS A 229 5.06 10.34 -9.24
C LYS A 229 3.85 9.72 -8.53
N ASP A 230 3.58 8.44 -8.77
CA ASP A 230 2.46 7.71 -8.15
C ASP A 230 2.58 7.69 -6.62
N ALA A 231 3.80 7.53 -6.11
CA ALA A 231 4.10 7.58 -4.68
C ALA A 231 3.85 8.97 -4.08
N SER A 232 4.30 10.03 -4.75
CA SER A 232 4.05 11.40 -4.32
C SER A 232 2.56 11.74 -4.32
N GLU A 233 1.83 11.29 -5.35
CA GLU A 233 0.37 11.48 -5.43
C GLU A 233 -0.36 10.72 -4.32
N CYS A 234 0.03 9.47 -4.06
CA CYS A 234 -0.53 8.67 -2.97
C CYS A 234 -0.32 9.32 -1.60
N ILE A 235 0.86 9.91 -1.33
CA ILE A 235 1.12 10.66 -0.09
C ILE A 235 0.15 11.84 0.05
N LEU A 236 -0.06 12.61 -1.03
CA LEU A 236 -0.94 13.77 -1.02
C LEU A 236 -2.41 13.40 -0.83
N ASP A 237 -2.87 12.31 -1.46
CA ASP A 237 -4.23 11.77 -1.29
C ASP A 237 -4.48 11.28 0.13
N ALA A 238 -3.54 10.48 0.66
CA ALA A 238 -3.60 9.97 2.01
C ALA A 238 -3.66 11.12 3.04
N ALA A 239 -2.78 12.11 2.91
CA ALA A 239 -2.77 13.27 3.80
C ALA A 239 -4.04 14.11 3.70
N THR A 240 -4.62 14.27 2.50
CA THR A 240 -5.87 15.01 2.32
C THR A 240 -7.02 14.30 3.04
N CYS A 241 -7.19 13.00 2.82
CA CYS A 241 -8.25 12.21 3.46
C CYS A 241 -8.06 12.15 4.98
N ALA A 242 -6.82 11.94 5.44
CA ALA A 242 -6.49 11.89 6.86
C ALA A 242 -6.86 13.18 7.61
N VAL A 243 -6.67 14.35 6.98
CA VAL A 243 -7.03 15.66 7.56
C VAL A 243 -8.55 15.87 7.61
N GLU A 244 -9.29 15.33 6.65
CA GLU A 244 -10.76 15.36 6.63
C GLU A 244 -11.34 14.52 7.79
N SER A 245 -10.69 13.43 8.17
CA SER A 245 -11.08 12.55 9.29
C SER A 245 -10.93 13.16 10.69
N ALA A 246 -10.63 14.45 10.81
CA ALA A 246 -10.40 15.17 12.08
C ALA A 246 -9.38 14.47 13.01
N PRO A 247 -8.12 14.30 12.55
CA PRO A 247 -7.14 13.48 13.24
C PRO A 247 -6.58 14.20 14.48
N SER A 248 -5.98 13.44 15.40
CA SER A 248 -5.33 14.01 16.60
C SER A 248 -4.15 14.94 16.23
N GLY A 249 -3.80 15.87 17.12
CA GLY A 249 -2.64 16.76 16.93
C GLY A 249 -1.31 16.03 16.71
N LYS A 250 -1.16 14.81 17.25
CA LYS A 250 0.01 13.96 17.00
C LYS A 250 0.08 13.50 15.55
N VAL A 251 -1.05 13.09 14.99
CA VAL A 251 -1.15 12.68 13.58
C VAL A 251 -0.92 13.89 12.67
N LEU A 252 -1.52 15.05 12.97
CA LEU A 252 -1.27 16.28 12.23
C LEU A 252 0.22 16.65 12.21
N GLY A 253 0.92 16.51 13.32
CA GLY A 253 2.37 16.71 13.39
C GLY A 253 3.16 15.77 12.47
N LYS A 254 2.78 14.49 12.40
CA LYS A 254 3.41 13.51 11.49
C LYS A 254 3.12 13.86 10.02
N LEU A 255 1.87 14.14 9.69
CA LEU A 255 1.46 14.54 8.33
C LEU A 255 2.24 15.78 7.88
N PHE A 256 2.33 16.79 8.75
CA PHE A 256 3.07 18.02 8.46
C PHE A 256 4.54 17.74 8.17
N HIS A 257 5.20 16.93 9.00
CA HIS A 257 6.61 16.59 8.82
C HIS A 257 6.86 15.85 7.50
N ALA A 258 6.06 14.83 7.21
CA ALA A 258 6.18 14.05 5.98
C ALA A 258 5.94 14.92 4.72
N LEU A 259 4.98 15.84 4.77
CA LEU A 259 4.73 16.79 3.66
C LEU A 259 5.85 17.81 3.50
N GLN A 260 6.48 18.26 4.59
CA GLN A 260 7.66 19.14 4.51
C GLN A 260 8.84 18.41 3.87
N GLN A 261 9.07 17.16 4.24
CA GLN A 261 10.07 16.31 3.60
C GLN A 261 9.74 16.13 2.12
N LEU A 262 8.49 15.80 1.76
CA LEU A 262 8.08 15.65 0.36
C LEU A 262 8.33 16.93 -0.46
N GLN A 263 8.08 18.11 0.12
CA GLN A 263 8.35 19.39 -0.54
C GLN A 263 9.86 19.67 -0.71
N ALA A 264 10.69 19.24 0.23
CA ALA A 264 12.13 19.51 0.23
C ALA A 264 12.95 18.44 -0.51
N SER A 265 12.39 17.25 -0.71
CA SER A 265 13.15 16.07 -1.13
C SER A 265 13.36 15.98 -2.64
N ALA A 266 14.53 15.46 -3.02
CA ALA A 266 14.74 14.79 -4.30
C ALA A 266 14.15 13.36 -4.25
N ALA A 267 13.97 12.70 -5.39
CA ALA A 267 13.29 11.39 -5.49
C ALA A 267 13.90 10.25 -4.62
N SER A 268 15.11 10.42 -4.06
CA SER A 268 15.81 9.39 -3.29
C SER A 268 15.21 9.08 -1.91
N ASP A 269 14.60 10.05 -1.23
CA ASP A 269 14.14 9.85 0.16
C ASP A 269 12.65 9.47 0.25
N LEU A 270 12.02 9.27 -0.90
CA LEU A 270 10.60 8.92 -1.02
C LEU A 270 10.19 7.66 -0.23
N PRO A 271 10.98 6.57 -0.18
CA PRO A 271 10.64 5.38 0.62
C PRO A 271 10.46 5.70 2.11
N GLY A 272 11.31 6.55 2.68
CA GLY A 272 11.20 6.96 4.09
C GLY A 272 9.94 7.78 4.36
N ILE A 273 9.64 8.73 3.46
CA ILE A 273 8.45 9.59 3.56
C ILE A 273 7.16 8.75 3.46
N LEU A 274 7.14 7.73 2.61
CA LEU A 274 6.02 6.80 2.48
C LEU A 274 5.76 6.02 3.78
N LEU A 275 6.82 5.54 4.45
CA LEU A 275 6.71 4.83 5.73
C LEU A 275 6.20 5.75 6.85
N ASP A 276 6.73 6.98 6.92
CA ASP A 276 6.27 7.98 7.89
C ASP A 276 4.79 8.34 7.67
N MET A 277 4.37 8.45 6.41
CA MET A 277 2.97 8.68 6.05
C MET A 277 2.09 7.48 6.39
N ALA A 278 2.55 6.25 6.13
CA ALA A 278 1.83 5.03 6.50
C ALA A 278 1.60 4.97 8.02
N ASP A 279 2.62 5.24 8.82
CA ASP A 279 2.50 5.27 10.28
C ASP A 279 1.61 6.42 10.80
N ALA A 280 1.47 7.51 10.04
CA ALA A 280 0.53 8.58 10.37
C ALA A 280 -0.94 8.16 10.16
N VAL A 281 -1.23 7.41 9.09
CA VAL A 281 -2.61 7.04 8.72
C VAL A 281 -3.08 5.69 9.28
N ARG A 282 -2.15 4.83 9.75
CA ARG A 282 -2.43 3.47 10.28
C ARG A 282 -3.54 3.42 11.33
N GLY A 283 -3.60 4.42 12.20
CA GLY A 283 -4.52 4.45 13.35
C GLY A 283 -5.76 5.32 13.14
N LEU A 284 -6.00 5.82 11.93
CA LEU A 284 -7.18 6.62 11.63
C LEU A 284 -8.37 5.73 11.28
N PRO A 285 -9.58 6.13 11.69
CA PRO A 285 -10.82 5.43 11.31
C PRO A 285 -11.05 5.45 9.80
#